data_AF-A0A0C2N3J3-F1
#
_entry.id   AF-A0A0C2N3J3-F1
#
_cell.length_a   1.000
_cell.length_b   1.000
_cell.length_c   1.000
_cell.angle_alpha   90.00
_cell.angle_beta   90.00
_cell.angle_gamma   90.00
#
_symmetry.space_group_name_H-M   'P 1'
#
loop_
_entity.id
_entity.type
_entity.pdbx_description
1 polymer ?
#
loop_
_entity_poly.entity_id
_entity_poly.type
_entity_poly.pdbx_seq_one_letter_code
_entity_poly.pdbx_strand_id
1 'polypeptide(L)'
;MSGTTSCVVISNNFLVSRSEICGQYNKLYINRLNRLRPRLHERVKDVWGMESKNLSKLAEGEREAIVGVLYKHMKLQHTALKEIEQKLKMESIEYLENYTSEDDHVYIDDEYQRLELLNFPDVQEVVSELLFYTPITVETIILILIETGAPDILQH
;
A
#
# COMPACT_ATOMS: atom_id res chain seq x y z
N MET A 1 -28.54 -46.82 -6.83
CA MET A 1 -27.51 -46.11 -7.61
C MET A 1 -26.92 -45.02 -6.74
N SER A 2 -25.80 -45.26 -6.05
CA SER A 2 -25.12 -44.21 -5.28
C SER A 2 -24.14 -43.49 -6.21
N GLY A 3 -24.43 -42.23 -6.54
CA GLY A 3 -23.50 -41.40 -7.28
C GLY A 3 -22.28 -41.09 -6.42
N THR A 4 -21.11 -41.54 -6.84
CA THR A 4 -19.84 -41.16 -6.22
C THR A 4 -19.47 -39.77 -6.72
N THR A 5 -19.62 -38.75 -5.87
CA THR A 5 -19.16 -37.40 -6.17
C THR A 5 -17.63 -37.38 -6.11
N SER A 6 -16.97 -37.14 -7.24
CA SER A 6 -15.51 -36.96 -7.30
C SER A 6 -15.18 -35.50 -7.02
N CYS A 7 -14.32 -35.24 -6.02
CA CYS A 7 -13.78 -33.92 -5.73
C CYS A 7 -12.39 -33.82 -6.35
N VAL A 8 -12.16 -32.80 -7.19
CA VAL A 8 -10.86 -32.54 -7.83
C VAL A 8 -10.22 -31.32 -7.17
N VAL A 9 -9.03 -31.51 -6.61
CA VAL A 9 -8.20 -30.40 -6.14
C VAL A 9 -7.58 -29.71 -7.35
N ILE A 10 -7.95 -28.44 -7.57
CA ILE A 10 -7.52 -27.63 -8.72
C ILE A 10 -6.21 -26.87 -8.47
N SER A 11 -5.78 -26.71 -7.21
CA SER A 11 -4.54 -26.04 -6.86
C SER A 11 -4.10 -26.36 -5.44
N ASN A 12 -2.78 -26.53 -5.27
CA ASN A 12 -2.15 -26.63 -3.95
C ASN A 12 -1.54 -25.29 -3.50
N ASN A 13 -1.69 -24.20 -4.27
CA ASN A 13 -1.03 -22.91 -4.00
C ASN A 13 -1.53 -22.21 -2.72
N PHE A 14 -2.62 -22.69 -2.13
CA PHE A 14 -3.21 -22.17 -0.89
C PHE A 14 -2.96 -23.10 0.31
N LEU A 15 -2.29 -24.24 0.10
CA LEU A 15 -1.86 -25.12 1.18
C LEU A 15 -0.57 -24.56 1.76
N VAL A 16 -0.64 -24.03 2.98
CA VAL A 16 0.50 -23.43 3.67
C VAL A 16 0.84 -24.28 4.90
N SER A 17 2.08 -24.76 4.97
CA SER A 17 2.62 -25.45 6.13
C SER A 17 3.00 -24.47 7.24
N ARG A 18 3.01 -24.93 8.50
CA ARG A 18 3.36 -24.08 9.65
C ARG A 18 4.79 -23.52 9.56
N SER A 19 5.72 -24.24 8.94
CA SER A 19 7.10 -23.76 8.68
C SER A 19 7.18 -22.58 7.71
N GLU A 20 6.20 -22.43 6.83
CA GLU A 20 6.14 -21.33 5.84
C GLU A 20 5.57 -20.03 6.44
N ILE A 21 4.95 -20.09 7.63
CA ILE A 21 4.32 -18.95 8.31
C ILE A 21 5.34 -18.13 9.12
N CYS A 22 6.49 -18.70 9.49
CA CYS A 22 7.49 -18.04 10.37
C CYS A 22 8.37 -16.99 9.67
N GLY A 23 7.95 -16.43 8.52
CA GLY A 23 8.69 -15.42 7.78
C GLY A 23 8.36 -13.97 8.21
N GLN A 24 9.22 -13.02 7.83
CA GLN A 24 8.90 -11.59 7.93
C GLN A 24 7.93 -11.19 6.80
N TYR A 25 6.93 -10.38 7.13
CA TYR A 25 5.93 -9.87 6.17
C TYR A 25 6.55 -9.11 4.99
N ASN A 26 7.73 -8.51 5.17
CA ASN A 26 8.46 -7.83 4.10
C ASN A 26 8.62 -8.71 2.83
N LYS A 27 8.88 -10.02 3.00
CA LYS A 27 9.01 -10.95 1.88
C LYS A 27 7.75 -11.01 1.00
N LEU A 28 6.56 -10.88 1.60
CA LEU A 28 5.29 -10.87 0.86
C LEU A 28 5.20 -9.64 -0.05
N TYR A 29 5.52 -8.46 0.48
CA TYR A 29 5.45 -7.20 -0.26
C TYR A 29 6.48 -7.12 -1.38
N ILE A 30 7.74 -7.50 -1.10
CA ILE A 30 8.78 -7.58 -2.13
C ILE A 30 8.36 -8.51 -3.27
N ASN A 31 7.84 -9.70 -2.94
CA ASN A 31 7.43 -10.67 -3.96
C ASN A 31 6.25 -10.16 -4.79
N ARG A 32 5.28 -9.48 -4.17
CA ARG A 32 4.14 -8.87 -4.89
C ARG A 32 4.64 -7.77 -5.84
N LEU A 33 5.48 -6.86 -5.35
CA LEU A 33 6.01 -5.76 -6.13
C LEU A 33 6.84 -6.27 -7.31
N ASN A 34 7.79 -7.18 -7.06
CA ASN A 34 8.61 -7.76 -8.13
C ASN A 34 7.80 -8.50 -9.18
N ARG A 35 6.71 -9.18 -8.79
CA ARG A 35 5.85 -9.90 -9.73
C ARG A 35 5.01 -8.96 -10.59
N LEU A 36 4.56 -7.83 -10.05
CA LEU A 36 3.73 -6.87 -10.76
C LEU A 36 4.54 -5.86 -11.57
N ARG A 37 5.74 -5.51 -11.11
CA ARG A 37 6.60 -4.46 -11.66
C ARG A 37 6.74 -4.49 -13.19
N PRO A 38 7.03 -5.62 -13.87
CA PRO A 38 7.14 -5.62 -15.33
C PRO A 38 5.86 -5.15 -16.03
N ARG A 39 4.70 -5.64 -15.57
CA ARG A 39 3.38 -5.24 -16.12
C ARG A 39 3.06 -3.78 -15.83
N LEU A 40 3.49 -3.28 -14.67
CA LEU A 40 3.28 -1.90 -14.28
C LEU A 40 4.13 -0.95 -15.14
N HIS A 41 5.38 -1.32 -15.44
CA HIS A 41 6.23 -0.58 -16.37
C HIS A 41 5.67 -0.54 -17.79
N GLU A 42 5.21 -1.69 -18.30
CA GLU A 42 4.52 -1.76 -19.60
C GLU A 42 3.29 -0.83 -19.61
N ARG A 43 2.48 -0.88 -18.55
CA ARG A 43 1.28 -0.06 -18.46
C ARG A 43 1.59 1.44 -18.38
N VAL A 44 2.64 1.83 -17.68
CA VAL A 44 3.12 3.23 -17.62
C VAL A 44 3.44 3.72 -19.03
N LYS A 45 4.16 2.91 -19.81
CA LYS A 45 4.50 3.24 -21.20
C LYS A 45 3.27 3.34 -22.08
N ASP A 46 2.32 2.42 -21.94
CA ASP A 46 1.09 2.40 -22.73
C ASP A 46 0.18 3.60 -22.44
N VAL A 47 0.10 4.03 -21.17
CA VAL A 47 -0.81 5.11 -20.75
C VAL A 47 -0.19 6.49 -20.90
N TRP A 48 1.09 6.64 -20.55
CA TRP A 48 1.75 7.94 -20.45
C TRP A 48 2.91 8.14 -21.43
N GLY A 49 3.26 7.13 -22.24
CA GLY A 49 4.29 7.26 -23.27
C GLY A 49 5.71 7.49 -22.74
N MET A 50 5.94 7.22 -21.45
CA MET A 50 7.22 7.44 -20.76
C MET A 50 7.64 6.21 -19.96
N GLU A 51 8.88 6.19 -19.49
CA GLU A 51 9.37 5.17 -18.57
C GLU A 51 9.17 5.64 -17.12
N SER A 52 8.83 4.73 -16.21
CA SER A 52 8.75 5.09 -14.79
C SER A 52 10.13 5.21 -14.17
N LYS A 53 10.25 6.05 -13.14
CA LYS A 53 11.48 6.24 -12.35
C LYS A 53 11.30 5.74 -10.92
N ASN A 54 12.43 5.54 -10.25
CA ASN A 54 12.45 5.39 -8.79
C ASN A 54 12.28 6.77 -8.16
N LEU A 55 11.74 6.83 -6.95
CA LEU A 55 11.56 8.07 -6.21
C LEU A 55 12.88 8.82 -6.05
N SER A 56 14.00 8.11 -5.87
CA SER A 56 15.33 8.72 -5.67
C SER A 56 15.88 9.44 -6.91
N LYS A 57 15.24 9.28 -8.06
CA LYS A 57 15.63 9.91 -9.33
C LYS A 57 14.69 11.04 -9.73
N LEU A 58 13.82 11.47 -8.81
CA LEU A 58 12.89 12.54 -9.10
C LEU A 58 13.65 13.84 -9.37
N ALA A 59 13.29 14.51 -10.46
CA ALA A 59 13.77 15.85 -10.78
C ALA A 59 12.69 16.88 -10.45
N GLU A 60 13.10 18.05 -10.00
CA GLU A 60 12.18 19.15 -9.67
C GLU A 60 11.63 19.82 -10.94
N GLY A 61 10.32 20.11 -10.95
CA GLY A 61 9.65 20.74 -12.09
C GLY A 61 9.36 19.80 -13.26
N GLU A 62 9.56 18.49 -13.10
CA GLU A 62 9.39 17.49 -14.14
C GLU A 62 8.21 16.55 -13.83
N ARG A 63 7.49 16.16 -14.88
CA ARG A 63 6.42 15.16 -14.76
C ARG A 63 7.01 13.77 -14.92
N GLU A 64 6.86 12.94 -13.91
CA GLU A 64 7.51 11.63 -13.83
C GLU A 64 6.52 10.54 -13.39
N ALA A 65 6.54 9.41 -14.08
CA ALA A 65 5.74 8.25 -13.70
C ALA A 65 6.49 7.43 -12.64
N ILE A 66 5.80 7.01 -11.59
CA ILE A 66 6.38 6.24 -10.48
C ILE A 66 5.59 4.95 -10.26
N VAL A 67 6.33 3.88 -9.99
CA VAL A 67 5.78 2.58 -9.58
C VAL A 67 6.15 2.38 -8.12
N GLY A 68 5.16 2.34 -7.24
CA GLY A 68 5.39 2.20 -5.81
C GLY A 68 4.25 1.51 -5.08
N VAL A 69 4.37 1.47 -3.76
CA VAL A 69 3.32 1.03 -2.85
C VAL A 69 2.69 2.25 -2.23
N LEU A 70 1.37 2.38 -2.33
CA LEU A 70 0.65 3.39 -1.58
C LEU A 70 0.49 2.95 -0.12
N TYR A 71 0.80 3.87 0.78
CA TYR A 71 0.62 3.72 2.21
C TYR A 71 -0.23 4.87 2.72
N LYS A 72 -1.39 4.56 3.28
CA LYS A 72 -2.24 5.54 3.96
C LYS A 72 -1.92 5.52 5.46
N HIS A 73 -1.41 6.63 5.98
CA HIS A 73 -1.31 6.85 7.41
C HIS A 73 -2.64 7.37 7.95
N MET A 74 -3.33 6.53 8.72
CA MET A 74 -4.60 6.89 9.34
C MET A 74 -4.38 7.33 10.78
N LYS A 75 -4.71 8.58 11.11
CA LYS A 75 -4.43 9.15 12.45
C LYS A 75 -5.14 8.39 13.56
N LEU A 76 -6.40 8.01 13.31
CA LEU A 76 -7.25 7.33 14.27
C LEU A 76 -6.92 5.83 14.39
N GLN A 77 -6.16 5.27 13.45
CA GLN A 77 -5.83 3.84 13.48
C GLN A 77 -5.04 3.49 14.75
N HIS A 78 -5.52 2.44 15.42
CA HIS A 78 -4.82 1.84 16.54
C HIS A 78 -3.55 1.14 16.07
N THR A 79 -2.47 1.34 16.80
CA THR A 79 -1.24 0.58 16.61
C THR A 79 -1.08 -0.39 17.77
N ALA A 80 -0.42 -1.53 17.54
CA ALA A 80 -0.14 -2.48 18.61
C ALA A 80 0.57 -1.81 19.81
N LEU A 81 1.45 -0.84 19.54
CA LEU A 81 2.12 -0.06 20.59
C LEU A 81 1.12 0.80 21.38
N LYS A 82 0.23 1.55 20.71
CA LYS A 82 -0.82 2.34 21.38
C LYS A 82 -1.71 1.46 22.25
N GLU A 83 -2.12 0.30 21.75
CA GLU A 83 -2.94 -0.64 22.52
C GLU A 83 -2.22 -1.20 23.76
N ILE A 84 -0.93 -1.52 23.62
CA ILE A 84 -0.10 -1.99 24.75
C ILE A 84 0.01 -0.88 25.79
N GLU A 85 0.28 0.36 25.36
CA GLU A 85 0.39 1.51 26.24
C GLU A 85 -0.91 1.78 27.02
N GLN A 86 -2.06 1.76 26.33
CA GLN A 86 -3.37 1.93 26.95
C GLN A 86 -3.67 0.83 27.96
N LYS A 87 -3.36 -0.43 27.63
CA LYS A 87 -3.50 -1.57 28.57
C LYS A 87 -2.62 -1.39 29.80
N LEU A 88 -1.39 -0.90 29.65
CA LEU A 88 -0.49 -0.61 30.78
C LEU A 88 -1.03 0.52 31.67
N LYS A 89 -1.72 1.51 31.09
CA LYS A 89 -2.40 2.59 31.81
C LYS A 89 -3.78 2.20 32.35
N MET A 90 -4.25 0.97 32.10
CA MET A 90 -5.60 0.49 32.41
C MET A 90 -6.71 1.36 31.78
N GLU A 91 -6.44 1.96 30.63
CA GLU A 91 -7.39 2.72 29.85
C GLU A 91 -8.22 1.78 28.95
N SER A 92 -9.48 2.12 28.71
CA SER A 92 -10.33 1.38 27.78
C SER A 92 -9.92 1.68 26.33
N ILE A 93 -9.80 0.64 25.50
CA ILE A 93 -9.60 0.78 24.06
C ILE A 93 -10.97 0.97 23.40
N GLU A 94 -11.16 2.10 22.73
CA GLU A 94 -12.34 2.38 21.92
C GLU A 94 -12.10 1.96 20.47
N TYR A 95 -12.89 1.03 19.95
CA TYR A 95 -12.82 0.64 18.55
C TYR A 95 -13.85 1.44 17.75
N LEU A 96 -13.38 2.14 16.71
CA LEU A 96 -14.22 2.94 15.84
C LEU A 96 -14.79 2.09 14.70
N GLU A 97 -15.99 2.44 14.21
CA GLU A 97 -16.57 1.85 12.99
C GLU A 97 -15.77 2.24 11.73
N ASN A 98 -15.13 3.42 11.76
CA ASN A 98 -14.25 3.92 10.72
C ASN A 98 -13.05 4.65 11.35
N TYR A 99 -11.85 4.43 10.79
CA TYR A 99 -10.59 5.04 11.23
C TYR A 99 -10.10 6.16 10.31
N THR A 100 -10.87 6.53 9.27
CA THR A 100 -10.48 7.63 8.40
C THR A 100 -10.67 8.99 9.07
N SER A 101 -9.80 9.94 8.74
CA SER A 101 -9.78 11.29 9.29
C SER A 101 -9.30 12.28 8.23
N GLU A 102 -9.74 13.54 8.31
CA GLU A 102 -9.20 14.64 7.49
C GLU A 102 -7.70 14.85 7.71
N ASP A 103 -7.17 14.39 8.85
CA ASP A 103 -5.74 14.39 9.18
C ASP A 103 -4.99 13.15 8.64
N ASP A 104 -5.60 12.36 7.77
CA ASP A 104 -4.92 11.21 7.15
C ASP A 104 -3.95 11.70 6.07
N HIS A 105 -2.82 11.01 5.95
CA HIS A 105 -1.78 11.32 4.96
C HIS A 105 -1.56 10.12 4.05
N VAL A 106 -1.30 10.38 2.76
CA VAL A 106 -0.97 9.34 1.77
C VAL A 106 0.49 9.45 1.39
N TYR A 107 1.15 8.32 1.37
CA TYR A 107 2.55 8.18 1.01
C TYR A 107 2.71 7.21 -0.15
N ILE A 108 3.74 7.42 -0.96
CA ILE A 108 4.23 6.44 -1.92
C ILE A 108 5.61 5.95 -1.48
N ASP A 109 5.78 4.63 -1.49
CA ASP A 109 7.01 3.94 -1.14
C ASP A 109 7.60 3.25 -2.37
N ASP A 110 8.92 3.35 -2.54
CA ASP A 110 9.72 2.43 -3.36
C ASP A 110 10.70 1.63 -2.48
N GLU A 111 11.67 0.92 -3.06
CA GLU A 111 12.67 0.17 -2.28
C GLU A 111 13.55 1.02 -1.37
N TYR A 112 13.68 2.31 -1.64
CA TYR A 112 14.71 3.15 -1.05
C TYR A 112 14.13 4.24 -0.17
N GLN A 113 12.96 4.78 -0.50
CA GLN A 113 12.40 5.91 0.23
C GLN A 113 10.87 5.97 0.17
N ARG A 114 10.35 6.86 1.02
CA ARG A 114 8.94 7.20 1.17
C ARG A 114 8.77 8.69 0.92
N LEU A 115 7.80 9.07 0.08
CA LEU A 115 7.40 10.47 -0.12
C LEU A 115 5.93 10.67 0.20
N GLU A 116 5.60 11.82 0.77
CA GLU A 116 4.22 12.23 1.03
C GLU A 116 3.57 12.82 -0.24
N LEU A 117 2.31 12.47 -0.48
CA LEU A 117 1.52 12.96 -1.61
C LEU A 117 0.56 14.06 -1.14
N LEU A 118 1.02 15.31 -1.22
CA LEU A 118 0.28 16.47 -0.66
C LEU A 118 -1.05 16.77 -1.38
N ASN A 119 -1.14 16.47 -2.67
CA ASN A 119 -2.34 16.75 -3.49
C ASN A 119 -3.01 15.46 -3.99
N PHE A 120 -3.02 14.41 -3.17
CA PHE A 120 -3.65 13.15 -3.55
C PHE A 120 -5.19 13.33 -3.59
N PRO A 121 -5.85 13.05 -4.72
CA PRO A 121 -7.31 13.18 -4.82
C PRO A 121 -7.99 12.17 -3.90
N ASP A 122 -8.89 12.68 -3.06
CA ASP A 122 -9.72 11.92 -2.12
C ASP A 122 -8.95 10.91 -1.25
N VAL A 123 -8.15 11.43 -0.31
CA VAL A 123 -7.47 10.64 0.72
C VAL A 123 -8.44 9.74 1.50
N GLN A 124 -9.71 10.12 1.62
CA GLN A 124 -10.72 9.32 2.33
C GLN A 124 -11.10 8.07 1.53
N GLU A 125 -11.17 8.16 0.19
CA GLU A 125 -11.53 7.08 -0.73
C GLU A 125 -10.44 6.01 -0.94
N VAL A 126 -9.17 6.32 -0.60
CA VAL A 126 -8.02 5.37 -0.65
C VAL A 126 -8.25 4.08 0.18
N VAL A 127 -9.31 4.01 0.96
CA VAL A 127 -9.70 2.85 1.78
C VAL A 127 -10.55 1.82 1.01
N SER A 128 -11.13 2.16 -0.15
CA SER A 128 -12.42 1.57 -0.53
C SER A 128 -12.43 0.43 -1.55
N GLU A 129 -11.42 0.24 -2.41
CA GLU A 129 -11.57 -0.69 -3.56
C GLU A 129 -10.75 -2.00 -3.52
N LEU A 130 -9.88 -2.20 -2.53
CA LEU A 130 -9.04 -3.41 -2.46
C LEU A 130 -9.07 -4.13 -1.10
N LEU A 131 -10.25 -4.15 -0.48
CA LEU A 131 -10.51 -4.80 0.81
C LEU A 131 -10.78 -6.32 0.64
N PHE A 132 -9.70 -7.10 0.55
CA PHE A 132 -9.77 -8.52 0.94
C PHE A 132 -8.75 -8.82 2.05
N TYR A 133 -9.23 -8.69 3.30
CA TYR A 133 -8.79 -9.44 4.49
C TYR A 133 -7.29 -9.50 4.82
N THR A 134 -6.64 -8.37 5.07
CA THR A 134 -5.51 -8.34 6.03
C THR A 134 -5.71 -7.19 7.03
N PRO A 135 -5.75 -7.47 8.35
CA PRO A 135 -6.03 -6.46 9.38
C PRO A 135 -4.84 -5.52 9.68
N ILE A 136 -3.82 -5.50 8.82
CA ILE A 136 -2.63 -4.69 9.03
C ILE A 136 -2.26 -4.10 7.66
N THR A 137 -2.38 -2.78 7.61
CA THR A 137 -1.98 -1.84 6.55
C THR A 137 -2.52 -2.11 5.14
N VAL A 138 -3.26 -1.12 4.62
CA VAL A 138 -3.57 -1.02 3.18
C VAL A 138 -2.25 -0.71 2.48
N GLU A 139 -1.55 -1.76 2.06
CA GLU A 139 -0.35 -1.68 1.22
C GLU A 139 -0.74 -2.22 -0.15
N THR A 140 -1.26 -1.32 -0.98
CA THR A 140 -1.64 -1.63 -2.35
C THR A 140 -0.54 -1.13 -3.28
N ILE A 141 -0.09 -1.99 -4.19
CA ILE A 141 0.85 -1.61 -5.25
C ILE A 141 0.06 -0.82 -6.29
N ILE A 142 0.40 0.45 -6.49
CA ILE A 142 -0.33 1.39 -7.34
C ILE A 142 0.64 2.12 -8.26
N LEU A 143 0.16 2.43 -9.47
CA LEU A 143 0.83 3.32 -10.41
C LEU A 143 0.37 4.75 -10.17
N ILE A 144 1.31 5.65 -9.94
CA ILE A 144 1.00 7.07 -9.77
C ILE A 144 1.89 7.88 -10.70
N LEU A 145 1.26 8.81 -11.38
CA LEU A 145 1.96 9.85 -12.11
C LEU A 145 2.10 11.06 -11.19
N ILE A 146 3.33 11.47 -10.93
CA ILE A 146 3.63 12.59 -10.05
C ILE A 146 4.16 13.74 -10.91
N GLU A 147 3.69 14.94 -10.61
CA GLU A 147 4.29 16.18 -11.10
C GLU A 147 4.97 16.83 -9.92
N THR A 148 6.30 16.96 -9.97
CA THR A 148 7.05 17.63 -8.92
C THR A 148 6.89 19.13 -9.14
N GLY A 149 6.24 19.81 -8.19
CA GLY A 149 6.15 21.27 -8.22
C GLY A 149 7.54 21.90 -8.15
N ALA A 150 7.70 23.09 -8.75
CA ALA A 150 8.83 23.95 -8.45
C ALA A 150 8.79 24.35 -6.96
N PRO A 151 9.92 24.68 -6.32
CA PRO A 151 9.87 25.18 -4.96
C PRO A 151 9.19 26.54 -5.05
N ASP A 152 8.04 26.70 -4.39
CA ASP A 152 7.45 28.01 -4.20
C ASP A 152 8.53 28.88 -3.55
N ILE A 153 9.13 29.77 -4.34
CA ILE A 153 9.94 30.85 -3.82
C ILE A 153 8.94 31.66 -3.00
N LEU A 154 8.92 31.41 -1.69
CA LEU A 154 8.25 32.25 -0.71
C LEU A 154 8.79 33.67 -0.90
N GLN A 155 8.09 34.45 -1.72
CA GLN A 155 8.27 35.89 -1.78
C GLN A 155 7.65 36.43 -0.49
N HIS A 156 8.51 36.63 0.50
CA HIS A 156 8.24 37.50 1.64
C HIS A 156 8.30 38.97 1.22
#